data_AF-A0A2H6EZG5-F1
#
_entry.id   AF-A0A2H6EZG5-F1
#
_cell.length_a   1.000
_cell.length_b   1.000
_cell.length_c   1.000
_cell.angle_alpha   90.00
_cell.angle_beta   90.00
_cell.angle_gamma   90.00
#
_symmetry.space_group_name_H-M   'P 1'
#
loop_
_entity.id
_entity.type
_entity.pdbx_description
1 polymer ?
#
loop_
_entity_poly.entity_id
_entity_poly.type
_entity_poly.pdbx_seq_one_letter_code
_entity_poly.pdbx_strand_id
1 'polypeptide(L)'
;MSILKQKLSVWKTGILAAGMLVGVTAIVTLFAGQKDHLIFSHMKHVDEMGIDCQTCHTAVDTSMHGTDNLLPSMETCFKCHDGETAPNKCTICHTHPDEAQVIPPSTTYSPKFPHKTHLDQGIKCLICHKGITKAAGTVAVHLPKMNQCQSCHRQKRVSDPLTCRVCHTKQQDLKPITHRLDWKHVHQFAAESNPKDCAQCHAQTYCEDCHEGKNLTHKTHPLNFEWNHAIEAKAGKTQCISCHEDEVFCIQCHQEMNVMPPSHGRVGWVNTIDGGQHKIEAEMDLETCIACHGDYKNYPSCFRCHNSQNKEE
;
A
#
# COMPACT_ATOMS: atom_id res chain seq x y z
N MET A 1 -16.89 77.46 29.22
CA MET A 1 -15.99 77.43 28.05
C MET A 1 -15.69 75.97 27.73
N SER A 2 -16.16 75.41 26.62
CA SER A 2 -15.70 75.72 25.25
C SER A 2 -14.18 75.47 25.22
N ILE A 3 -13.59 74.54 24.48
CA ILE A 3 -13.71 74.24 23.06
C ILE A 3 -13.03 72.88 22.85
N LEU A 4 -13.72 71.73 22.80
CA LEU A 4 -13.09 70.48 22.28
C LEU A 4 -14.10 69.36 21.91
N LYS A 5 -15.37 69.70 21.65
CA LYS A 5 -16.40 68.76 21.15
C LYS A 5 -16.79 69.02 19.70
N GLN A 6 -15.83 69.30 18.80
CA GLN A 6 -16.15 69.70 17.43
C GLN A 6 -15.21 69.13 16.34
N LYS A 7 -14.77 67.86 16.45
CA LYS A 7 -14.04 67.18 15.35
C LYS A 7 -14.35 65.67 15.20
N LEU A 8 -15.60 65.26 15.33
CA LEU A 8 -16.05 63.89 15.01
C LEU A 8 -17.35 63.94 14.18
N SER A 9 -17.31 64.54 12.98
CA SER A 9 -18.51 64.71 12.15
C SER A 9 -18.23 64.80 10.63
N VAL A 10 -17.25 64.08 10.08
CA VAL A 10 -17.01 64.09 8.61
C VAL A 10 -16.72 62.72 7.99
N TRP A 11 -16.80 61.60 8.71
CA TRP A 11 -16.47 60.27 8.17
C TRP A 11 -17.63 59.26 8.22
N LYS A 12 -18.86 59.71 7.90
CA LYS A 12 -20.06 58.84 7.87
C LYS A 12 -20.90 58.89 6.59
N THR A 13 -20.33 59.35 5.46
CA THR A 13 -21.07 59.42 4.18
C THR A 13 -20.24 58.93 3.01
N GLY A 14 -19.88 57.64 3.00
CA GLY A 14 -19.08 57.11 1.88
C GLY A 14 -18.96 55.59 1.75
N ILE A 15 -19.82 54.77 2.38
CA ILE A 15 -19.80 53.31 2.20
C ILE A 15 -21.24 52.76 2.23
N LEU A 16 -22.09 53.15 1.28
CA LEU A 16 -23.42 52.54 1.11
C LEU A 16 -23.88 52.44 -0.37
N ALA A 17 -22.97 52.51 -1.34
CA ALA A 17 -23.33 52.48 -2.77
C ALA A 17 -22.59 51.43 -3.62
N ALA A 18 -22.00 50.39 -3.01
CA ALA A 18 -21.30 49.34 -3.75
C ALA A 18 -21.76 47.90 -3.44
N GLY A 19 -22.75 47.71 -2.57
CA GLY A 19 -23.18 46.38 -2.09
C GLY A 19 -24.43 45.79 -2.74
N MET A 20 -25.14 46.53 -3.60
CA MET A 20 -26.53 46.20 -3.97
C MET A 20 -26.78 45.90 -5.46
N LEU A 21 -25.71 45.61 -6.21
CA LEU A 21 -25.79 45.20 -7.64
C LEU A 21 -25.12 43.86 -7.95
N VAL A 22 -24.44 43.24 -6.98
CA VAL A 22 -23.83 41.90 -7.12
C VAL A 22 -24.77 40.78 -6.63
N GLY A 23 -25.84 41.14 -5.91
CA GLY A 23 -26.75 40.18 -5.27
C GLY A 23 -27.85 39.58 -6.14
N VAL A 24 -28.09 40.08 -7.37
CA VAL A 24 -29.22 39.64 -8.22
C VAL A 24 -28.76 38.86 -9.46
N THR A 25 -27.48 38.93 -9.84
CA THR A 25 -26.92 38.10 -10.93
C THR A 25 -26.46 36.70 -10.47
N ALA A 26 -26.45 36.43 -9.16
CA ALA A 26 -26.07 35.15 -8.57
C ALA A 26 -27.26 34.19 -8.31
N ILE A 27 -28.43 34.44 -8.89
CA ILE A 27 -29.61 33.54 -8.85
C ILE A 27 -29.89 32.93 -10.24
N VAL A 28 -28.93 33.02 -11.18
CA VAL A 28 -29.01 32.32 -12.46
C VAL A 28 -28.09 31.10 -12.41
N THR A 29 -28.73 29.92 -12.43
CA THR A 29 -28.15 28.59 -12.71
C THR A 29 -27.28 27.93 -11.63
N LEU A 30 -27.87 27.67 -10.47
CA LEU A 30 -27.57 26.50 -9.64
C LEU A 30 -28.59 25.37 -9.93
N PHE A 31 -28.90 25.15 -11.22
CA PHE A 31 -29.28 23.83 -11.68
C PHE A 31 -28.00 23.23 -12.26
N ALA A 32 -27.21 22.58 -11.40
CA ALA A 32 -26.34 21.53 -11.89
C ALA A 32 -27.28 20.51 -12.56
N GLY A 33 -27.35 20.55 -13.89
CA GLY A 33 -28.23 19.69 -14.70
C GLY A 33 -28.10 18.25 -14.21
N GLN A 34 -29.25 17.60 -14.01
CA GLN A 34 -29.29 16.21 -13.60
C GLN A 34 -28.78 15.35 -14.74
N LYS A 35 -27.47 15.07 -14.72
CA LYS A 35 -26.85 14.20 -15.72
C LYS A 35 -27.58 12.86 -15.76
N ASP A 36 -27.89 12.43 -16.97
CA ASP A 36 -28.50 11.13 -17.18
C ASP A 36 -27.65 9.98 -16.64
N HIS A 37 -28.35 8.93 -16.24
CA HIS A 37 -27.79 7.68 -15.78
C HIS A 37 -28.56 6.53 -16.40
N LEU A 38 -27.82 5.57 -16.95
CA LEU A 38 -28.39 4.34 -17.47
C LEU A 38 -28.78 3.40 -16.32
N ILE A 39 -30.04 2.99 -16.33
CA ILE A 39 -30.66 2.00 -15.45
C ILE A 39 -30.57 0.66 -16.18
N PHE A 40 -29.79 -0.27 -15.64
CA PHE A 40 -29.64 -1.60 -16.21
C PHE A 40 -29.47 -2.66 -15.12
N SER A 41 -30.09 -3.84 -15.32
CA SER A 41 -30.00 -4.96 -14.39
C SER A 41 -29.46 -6.19 -15.08
N HIS A 42 -28.24 -6.59 -14.76
CA HIS A 42 -27.69 -7.88 -15.19
C HIS A 42 -28.46 -9.04 -14.55
N MET A 43 -28.96 -8.86 -13.32
CA MET A 43 -29.80 -9.87 -12.65
C MET A 43 -31.04 -10.19 -13.46
N LYS A 44 -31.73 -9.17 -13.97
CA LYS A 44 -32.93 -9.39 -14.77
C LYS A 44 -32.62 -10.14 -16.08
N HIS A 45 -31.61 -9.69 -16.81
CA HIS A 45 -31.32 -10.21 -18.15
C HIS A 45 -30.59 -11.56 -18.11
N VAL A 46 -29.62 -11.74 -17.22
CA VAL A 46 -28.77 -12.93 -17.19
C VAL A 46 -29.29 -13.98 -16.22
N ASP A 47 -29.63 -13.60 -14.99
CA ASP A 47 -30.03 -14.57 -13.94
C ASP A 47 -31.49 -15.01 -14.10
N GLU A 48 -32.42 -14.06 -14.29
CA GLU A 48 -33.85 -14.37 -14.40
C GLU A 48 -34.26 -14.81 -15.81
N MET A 49 -33.71 -14.19 -16.86
CA MET A 49 -34.09 -14.46 -18.26
C MET A 49 -33.14 -15.41 -19.00
N GLY A 50 -31.97 -15.72 -18.44
CA GLY A 50 -31.03 -16.66 -19.04
C GLY A 50 -30.36 -16.17 -20.32
N ILE A 51 -30.27 -14.85 -20.55
CA ILE A 51 -29.63 -14.29 -21.76
C ILE A 51 -28.11 -14.44 -21.66
N ASP A 52 -27.51 -15.01 -22.69
CA ASP A 52 -26.06 -15.16 -22.79
C ASP A 52 -25.33 -13.81 -22.87
N CYS A 53 -24.15 -13.71 -22.25
CA CYS A 53 -23.38 -12.46 -22.17
C CYS A 53 -23.04 -11.88 -23.55
N GLN A 54 -22.73 -12.75 -24.51
CA GLN A 54 -22.33 -12.37 -25.87
C GLN A 54 -23.48 -11.81 -26.72
N THR A 55 -24.73 -12.01 -26.28
CA THR A 55 -25.91 -11.41 -26.92
C THR A 55 -25.83 -9.89 -26.88
N CYS A 56 -25.36 -9.33 -25.76
CA CYS A 56 -25.17 -7.90 -25.57
C CYS A 56 -23.73 -7.46 -25.87
N HIS A 57 -22.74 -8.21 -25.38
CA HIS A 57 -21.33 -7.89 -25.54
C HIS A 57 -20.75 -8.45 -26.84
N THR A 58 -21.33 -8.03 -27.98
CA THR A 58 -21.09 -8.64 -29.29
C THR A 58 -19.66 -8.48 -29.81
N ALA A 59 -18.91 -7.49 -29.34
CA ALA A 59 -17.53 -7.24 -29.76
C ALA A 59 -16.47 -8.01 -28.94
N VAL A 60 -16.87 -8.79 -27.94
CA VAL A 60 -15.93 -9.44 -27.00
C VAL A 60 -15.06 -10.50 -27.67
N ASP A 61 -15.56 -11.15 -28.71
CA ASP A 61 -14.90 -12.23 -29.45
C ASP A 61 -13.79 -11.74 -30.39
N THR A 62 -13.77 -10.44 -30.71
CA THR A 62 -12.80 -9.79 -31.59
C THR A 62 -11.91 -8.81 -30.84
N SER A 63 -12.18 -8.57 -29.56
CA SER A 63 -11.42 -7.63 -28.73
C SER A 63 -10.02 -8.14 -28.40
N MET A 64 -9.04 -7.30 -28.73
CA MET A 64 -7.61 -7.53 -28.51
C MET A 64 -7.00 -6.55 -27.51
N HIS A 65 -7.76 -5.54 -27.08
CA HIS A 65 -7.31 -4.54 -26.13
C HIS A 65 -8.35 -4.31 -25.03
N GLY A 66 -7.89 -4.11 -23.79
CA GLY A 66 -8.78 -3.82 -22.66
C GLY A 66 -9.44 -2.44 -22.76
N THR A 67 -8.94 -1.59 -23.68
CA THR A 67 -9.49 -0.28 -24.02
C THR A 67 -10.55 -0.31 -25.12
N ASP A 68 -10.82 -1.48 -25.71
CA ASP A 68 -11.88 -1.62 -26.70
C ASP A 68 -13.24 -1.32 -26.05
N ASN A 69 -14.15 -0.69 -26.78
CA ASN A 69 -15.50 -0.45 -26.28
C ASN A 69 -16.35 -1.72 -26.43
N LEU A 70 -16.48 -2.47 -25.34
CA LEU A 70 -17.25 -3.72 -25.31
C LEU A 70 -18.64 -3.54 -24.69
N LEU A 71 -19.05 -2.31 -24.39
CA LEU A 71 -20.40 -2.05 -23.90
C LEU A 71 -21.39 -2.16 -25.08
N PRO A 72 -22.58 -2.74 -24.84
CA PRO A 72 -23.62 -2.81 -25.86
C PRO A 72 -24.01 -1.42 -26.34
N SER A 73 -24.22 -1.28 -27.65
CA SER A 73 -24.84 -0.09 -28.22
C SER A 73 -26.33 -0.06 -27.89
N MET A 74 -26.93 1.14 -28.01
CA MET A 74 -28.38 1.31 -27.88
C MET A 74 -29.16 0.43 -28.87
N GLU A 75 -28.64 0.25 -30.09
CA GLU A 75 -29.20 -0.65 -31.10
C GLU A 75 -29.33 -2.09 -30.59
N THR A 76 -28.35 -2.57 -29.81
CA THR A 76 -28.38 -3.92 -29.24
C THR A 76 -29.53 -4.10 -28.25
N CYS A 77 -29.84 -3.06 -27.46
CA CYS A 77 -30.99 -3.06 -26.55
C CYS A 77 -32.31 -3.12 -27.32
N PHE A 78 -32.43 -2.34 -28.39
CA PHE A 78 -33.64 -2.25 -29.22
C PHE A 78 -33.95 -3.52 -30.03
N LYS A 79 -33.03 -4.49 -30.10
CA LYS A 79 -33.32 -5.82 -30.68
C LYS A 79 -34.39 -6.59 -29.89
N CYS A 80 -34.56 -6.27 -28.59
CA CYS A 80 -35.59 -6.86 -27.73
C CYS A 80 -36.50 -5.78 -27.13
N HIS A 81 -35.99 -4.57 -26.86
CA HIS A 81 -36.79 -3.44 -26.41
C HIS A 81 -37.46 -2.75 -27.61
N ASP A 82 -38.32 -3.46 -28.34
CA ASP A 82 -38.99 -2.99 -29.56
C ASP A 82 -40.41 -2.40 -29.30
N GLY A 83 -40.93 -2.56 -28.08
CA GLY A 83 -42.28 -2.17 -27.69
C GLY A 83 -43.31 -3.32 -27.73
N GLU A 84 -42.94 -4.47 -28.30
CA GLU A 84 -43.74 -5.69 -28.35
C GLU A 84 -43.17 -6.75 -27.39
N THR A 85 -41.89 -7.09 -27.56
CA THR A 85 -41.14 -8.06 -26.76
C THR A 85 -40.78 -7.47 -25.40
N ALA A 86 -40.31 -6.22 -25.37
CA ALA A 86 -40.04 -5.48 -24.13
C ALA A 86 -40.29 -3.97 -24.30
N PRO A 87 -40.60 -3.24 -23.21
CA PRO A 87 -40.88 -1.81 -23.26
C PRO A 87 -39.71 -1.00 -23.82
N ASN A 88 -39.98 -0.10 -24.76
CA ASN A 88 -38.96 0.65 -25.51
C ASN A 88 -38.91 2.16 -25.17
N LYS A 89 -39.66 2.60 -24.15
CA LYS A 89 -39.68 4.01 -23.74
C LYS A 89 -38.34 4.39 -23.15
N CYS A 90 -37.81 5.56 -23.51
CA CYS A 90 -36.49 6.03 -23.07
C CYS A 90 -36.33 6.00 -21.54
N THR A 91 -37.39 6.32 -20.79
CA THR A 91 -37.40 6.35 -19.32
C THR A 91 -37.27 4.99 -18.64
N ILE A 92 -37.33 3.89 -19.38
CA ILE A 92 -37.04 2.55 -18.87
C ILE A 92 -35.54 2.39 -18.62
N CYS A 93 -34.72 3.00 -19.48
CA CYS A 93 -33.27 2.89 -19.44
C CYS A 93 -32.60 4.16 -18.92
N HIS A 94 -33.17 5.34 -19.17
CA HIS A 94 -32.56 6.62 -18.86
C HIS A 94 -33.33 7.31 -17.73
N THR A 95 -32.59 7.82 -16.73
CA THR A 95 -33.19 8.67 -15.68
C THR A 95 -33.55 10.05 -16.21
N HIS A 96 -32.76 10.58 -17.16
CA HIS A 96 -32.95 11.88 -17.81
C HIS A 96 -32.66 11.75 -19.31
N PRO A 97 -33.59 11.21 -20.12
CA PRO A 97 -33.35 10.90 -21.54
C PRO A 97 -32.81 12.07 -22.38
N ASP A 98 -33.24 13.30 -22.09
CA ASP A 98 -32.84 14.50 -22.83
C ASP A 98 -31.38 14.91 -22.58
N GLU A 99 -30.74 14.37 -21.53
CA GLU A 99 -29.35 14.60 -21.16
C GLU A 99 -28.45 13.36 -21.37
N ALA A 100 -28.94 12.36 -22.12
CA ALA A 100 -28.22 11.10 -22.34
C ALA A 100 -26.85 11.32 -23.01
N GLN A 101 -25.81 10.71 -22.45
CA GLN A 101 -24.44 10.79 -22.96
C GLN A 101 -23.87 9.39 -23.23
N VAL A 102 -22.95 9.31 -24.19
CA VAL A 102 -22.20 8.09 -24.47
C VAL A 102 -21.27 7.81 -23.29
N ILE A 103 -21.31 6.59 -22.75
CA ILE A 103 -20.35 6.13 -21.76
C ILE A 103 -19.00 5.97 -22.46
N PRO A 104 -17.96 6.74 -22.10
CA PRO A 104 -16.66 6.61 -22.72
C PRO A 104 -16.01 5.27 -22.33
N PRO A 105 -15.29 4.61 -23.25
CA PRO A 105 -14.54 3.41 -22.91
C PRO A 105 -13.44 3.72 -21.89
N SER A 106 -13.04 2.71 -21.12
CA SER A 106 -11.87 2.86 -20.25
C SER A 106 -10.63 3.00 -21.12
N THR A 107 -9.90 4.10 -20.98
CA THR A 107 -8.66 4.35 -21.74
C THR A 107 -7.40 3.92 -20.98
N THR A 108 -7.54 3.57 -19.70
CA THR A 108 -6.41 3.36 -18.78
C THR A 108 -6.34 1.97 -18.19
N TYR A 109 -7.48 1.26 -18.09
CA TYR A 109 -7.53 -0.04 -17.45
C TYR A 109 -7.04 -1.16 -18.39
N SER A 110 -5.94 -1.81 -18.02
CA SER A 110 -5.35 -2.98 -18.70
C SER A 110 -5.36 -2.90 -20.25
N PRO A 111 -4.71 -1.89 -20.86
CA PRO A 111 -4.83 -1.60 -22.29
C PRO A 111 -4.35 -2.73 -23.23
N LYS A 112 -3.53 -3.66 -22.71
CA LYS A 112 -3.04 -4.81 -23.48
C LYS A 112 -3.90 -6.06 -23.37
N PHE A 113 -5.01 -6.02 -22.62
CA PHE A 113 -5.79 -7.22 -22.35
C PHE A 113 -6.59 -7.70 -23.57
N PRO A 114 -6.33 -8.90 -24.11
CA PRO A 114 -7.05 -9.43 -25.25
C PRO A 114 -8.17 -10.38 -24.79
N HIS A 115 -9.43 -9.95 -24.79
CA HIS A 115 -10.56 -10.81 -24.45
C HIS A 115 -10.62 -12.04 -25.35
N LYS A 116 -10.42 -11.86 -26.66
CA LYS A 116 -10.42 -12.94 -27.65
C LYS A 116 -9.48 -14.07 -27.26
N THR A 117 -8.22 -13.76 -26.92
CA THR A 117 -7.23 -14.78 -26.55
C THR A 117 -7.67 -15.59 -25.32
N HIS A 118 -8.35 -14.97 -24.37
CA HIS A 118 -8.85 -15.67 -23.19
C HIS A 118 -10.08 -16.52 -23.50
N LEU A 119 -10.98 -16.03 -24.35
CA LEU A 119 -12.14 -16.79 -24.83
C LEU A 119 -11.71 -18.02 -25.66
N ASP A 120 -10.71 -17.86 -26.53
CA ASP A 120 -10.14 -18.95 -27.34
C ASP A 120 -9.53 -20.06 -26.46
N GLN A 121 -9.10 -19.72 -25.22
CA GLN A 121 -8.63 -20.69 -24.22
C GLN A 121 -9.75 -21.32 -23.38
N GLY A 122 -11.03 -21.05 -23.71
CA GLY A 122 -12.19 -21.58 -22.99
C GLY A 122 -12.42 -20.95 -21.62
N ILE A 123 -11.85 -19.77 -21.35
CA ILE A 123 -12.03 -19.07 -20.08
C ILE A 123 -13.40 -18.40 -20.05
N LYS A 124 -14.25 -18.82 -19.11
CA LYS A 124 -15.62 -18.28 -18.94
C LYS A 124 -15.59 -16.86 -18.35
N CYS A 125 -16.53 -16.01 -18.77
CA CYS A 125 -16.64 -14.61 -18.34
C CYS A 125 -16.67 -14.44 -16.81
N LEU A 126 -17.46 -15.29 -16.12
CA LEU A 126 -17.69 -15.23 -14.68
C LEU A 126 -16.47 -15.62 -13.83
N ILE A 127 -15.42 -16.16 -14.45
CA ILE A 127 -14.14 -16.38 -13.77
C ILE A 127 -13.54 -15.03 -13.38
N CYS A 128 -13.61 -14.03 -14.26
CA CYS A 128 -13.08 -12.69 -14.02
C CYS A 128 -14.14 -11.71 -13.51
N HIS A 129 -15.32 -11.67 -14.15
CA HIS A 129 -16.44 -10.79 -13.80
C HIS A 129 -17.35 -11.40 -12.73
N LYS A 130 -16.76 -11.85 -11.63
CA LYS A 130 -17.48 -12.58 -10.59
C LYS A 130 -18.52 -11.70 -9.90
N GLY A 131 -19.77 -12.16 -9.91
CA GLY A 131 -20.90 -11.47 -9.26
C GLY A 131 -21.62 -10.47 -10.15
N ILE A 132 -21.18 -10.28 -11.40
CA ILE A 132 -21.86 -9.39 -12.35
C ILE A 132 -23.32 -9.79 -12.59
N THR A 133 -23.64 -11.08 -12.56
CA THR A 133 -25.01 -11.58 -12.75
C THR A 133 -25.98 -11.11 -11.67
N LYS A 134 -25.50 -10.64 -10.51
CA LYS A 134 -26.35 -10.11 -9.43
C LYS A 134 -26.35 -8.59 -9.38
N ALA A 135 -25.68 -7.92 -10.33
CA ALA A 135 -25.62 -6.47 -10.38
C ALA A 135 -26.95 -5.90 -10.89
N ALA A 136 -27.50 -4.92 -10.15
CA ALA A 136 -28.70 -4.18 -10.51
C ALA A 136 -28.54 -2.70 -10.19
N GLY A 137 -29.14 -1.84 -11.01
CA GLY A 137 -29.22 -0.39 -10.76
C GLY A 137 -28.49 0.44 -11.81
N THR A 138 -27.83 1.50 -11.36
CA THR A 138 -26.98 2.30 -12.25
C THR A 138 -25.75 1.49 -12.66
N VAL A 139 -25.28 1.68 -13.90
CA VAL A 139 -24.13 0.93 -14.44
C VAL A 139 -22.88 1.16 -13.57
N ALA A 140 -22.61 0.23 -12.67
CA ALA A 140 -21.35 0.16 -11.95
C ALA A 140 -20.31 -0.52 -12.83
N VAL A 141 -19.17 0.15 -13.02
CA VAL A 141 -18.03 -0.38 -13.78
C VAL A 141 -17.44 -1.57 -13.02
N HIS A 142 -17.85 -2.79 -13.40
CA HIS A 142 -17.42 -4.04 -12.76
C HIS A 142 -16.15 -4.59 -13.43
N LEU A 143 -15.02 -3.96 -13.08
CA LEU A 143 -13.72 -4.36 -13.59
C LEU A 143 -13.02 -5.34 -12.64
N PRO A 144 -12.41 -6.43 -13.15
CA PRO A 144 -11.63 -7.35 -12.35
C PRO A 144 -10.47 -6.65 -11.62
N LYS A 145 -10.04 -7.22 -10.49
CA LYS A 145 -8.82 -6.76 -9.81
C LYS A 145 -7.60 -7.53 -10.34
N MET A 146 -6.41 -6.96 -10.19
CA MET A 146 -5.15 -7.55 -10.67
C MET A 146 -4.92 -8.98 -10.12
N ASN A 147 -5.29 -9.24 -8.86
CA ASN A 147 -5.17 -10.56 -8.25
C ASN A 147 -5.98 -11.64 -8.98
N GLN A 148 -7.10 -11.27 -9.61
CA GLN A 148 -7.90 -12.19 -10.42
C GLN A 148 -7.11 -12.67 -11.63
N CYS A 149 -6.40 -11.77 -12.31
CA CYS A 149 -5.50 -12.12 -13.41
C CYS A 149 -4.37 -13.04 -12.93
N GLN A 150 -3.76 -12.70 -11.79
CA GLN A 150 -2.62 -13.44 -11.25
C GLN A 150 -2.97 -14.84 -10.74
N SER A 151 -4.22 -15.08 -10.33
CA SER A 151 -4.68 -16.39 -9.84
C SER A 151 -4.37 -17.53 -10.83
N CYS A 152 -4.49 -17.26 -12.14
CA CYS A 152 -4.14 -18.20 -13.20
C CYS A 152 -2.73 -17.96 -13.74
N HIS A 153 -2.34 -16.70 -13.97
CA HIS A 153 -1.06 -16.39 -14.63
C HIS A 153 0.17 -16.79 -13.81
N ARG A 154 0.10 -16.73 -12.47
CA ARG A 154 1.18 -17.23 -11.59
C ARG A 154 1.32 -18.75 -11.66
N GLN A 155 0.20 -19.47 -11.69
CA GLN A 155 0.19 -20.93 -11.69
C GLN A 155 0.65 -21.51 -13.03
N LYS A 156 0.18 -20.93 -14.13
CA LYS A 156 0.48 -21.43 -15.48
C LYS A 156 1.81 -20.95 -16.05
N ARG A 157 2.59 -20.13 -15.31
CA ARG A 157 3.84 -19.48 -15.76
C ARG A 157 3.71 -18.84 -17.15
N VAL A 158 2.53 -18.34 -17.50
CA VAL A 158 2.24 -17.67 -18.80
C VAL A 158 3.05 -16.37 -18.92
N SER A 159 3.51 -15.85 -17.79
CA SER A 159 4.49 -14.79 -17.66
C SER A 159 5.46 -15.19 -16.56
N ASP A 160 6.77 -15.05 -16.82
CA ASP A 160 7.77 -15.07 -15.75
C ASP A 160 7.34 -14.03 -14.69
N PRO A 161 7.40 -14.33 -13.38
CA PRO A 161 6.91 -13.45 -12.31
C PRO A 161 7.42 -12.00 -12.39
N LEU A 162 8.51 -11.74 -13.13
CA LEU A 162 9.08 -10.40 -13.35
C LEU A 162 8.58 -9.64 -14.60
N THR A 163 7.76 -10.23 -15.47
CA THR A 163 7.34 -9.56 -16.71
C THR A 163 6.03 -8.77 -16.56
N CYS A 164 6.03 -7.76 -15.68
CA CYS A 164 4.93 -6.78 -15.57
C CYS A 164 4.56 -6.16 -16.94
N ARG A 165 5.52 -6.12 -17.86
CA ARG A 165 5.39 -5.56 -19.22
C ARG A 165 4.46 -6.35 -20.15
N VAL A 166 4.12 -7.59 -19.81
CA VAL A 166 3.13 -8.38 -20.55
C VAL A 166 1.76 -7.71 -20.45
N CYS A 167 1.40 -7.22 -19.25
CA CYS A 167 0.11 -6.57 -19.02
C CYS A 167 0.21 -5.03 -19.04
N HIS A 168 1.31 -4.45 -18.59
CA HIS A 168 1.47 -3.01 -18.44
C HIS A 168 2.24 -2.37 -19.61
N THR A 169 1.81 -1.20 -20.08
CA THR A 169 2.36 -0.47 -21.24
C THR A 169 3.49 0.49 -20.87
N LYS A 170 3.37 1.18 -19.73
CA LYS A 170 4.39 2.07 -19.16
C LYS A 170 4.52 1.74 -17.68
N GLN A 171 5.75 1.71 -17.14
CA GLN A 171 6.00 1.65 -15.70
C GLN A 171 5.60 2.99 -15.06
N GLN A 172 4.34 3.40 -15.18
CA GLN A 172 3.82 4.48 -14.36
C GLN A 172 3.62 3.90 -12.98
N ASP A 173 4.38 4.39 -11.99
CA ASP A 173 4.32 4.09 -10.55
C ASP A 173 3.49 2.86 -10.14
N LEU A 174 3.82 1.69 -10.73
CA LEU A 174 3.27 0.40 -10.30
C LEU A 174 3.77 0.04 -8.90
N LYS A 175 4.80 0.76 -8.45
CA LYS A 175 5.33 0.76 -7.11
C LYS A 175 4.47 1.69 -6.27
N PRO A 176 3.62 1.17 -5.37
CA PRO A 176 2.95 2.02 -4.40
C PRO A 176 3.97 2.81 -3.57
N ILE A 177 3.50 3.88 -2.93
CA ILE A 177 4.33 4.76 -2.09
C ILE A 177 5.03 4.01 -0.94
N THR A 178 4.62 2.77 -0.68
CA THR A 178 5.20 1.85 0.30
C THR A 178 6.53 1.26 -0.17
N HIS A 179 6.80 1.20 -1.48
CA HIS A 179 8.06 0.71 -2.05
C HIS A 179 9.16 1.79 -1.99
N ARG A 180 9.40 2.32 -0.80
CA ARG A 180 10.49 3.25 -0.50
C ARG A 180 11.79 2.50 -0.24
N LEU A 181 12.90 3.23 -0.23
CA LEU A 181 14.23 2.67 0.04
C LEU A 181 14.32 2.03 1.45
N ASP A 182 13.52 2.52 2.40
CA ASP A 182 13.41 2.06 3.78
C ASP A 182 12.30 1.02 4.02
N TRP A 183 11.71 0.43 2.96
CA TRP A 183 10.60 -0.52 3.05
C TRP A 183 10.78 -1.58 4.14
N LYS A 184 11.98 -2.17 4.27
CA LYS A 184 12.25 -3.19 5.29
C LYS A 184 11.92 -2.73 6.71
N HIS A 185 12.09 -1.45 7.03
CA HIS A 185 11.82 -0.86 8.34
C HIS A 185 10.36 -0.39 8.50
N VAL A 186 9.73 0.08 7.42
CA VAL A 186 8.41 0.74 7.50
C VAL A 186 7.24 -0.09 7.00
N HIS A 187 7.49 -1.27 6.42
CA HIS A 187 6.44 -2.10 5.84
C HIS A 187 5.41 -2.59 6.84
N GLN A 188 5.74 -2.62 8.14
CA GLN A 188 4.79 -2.99 9.19
C GLN A 188 3.52 -2.13 9.17
N PHE A 189 3.65 -0.81 8.97
CA PHE A 189 2.51 0.11 8.97
C PHE A 189 1.64 -0.08 7.72
N ALA A 190 2.26 -0.40 6.59
CA ALA A 190 1.57 -0.74 5.35
C ALA A 190 0.88 -2.11 5.45
N ALA A 191 1.53 -3.10 6.07
CA ALA A 191 0.98 -4.43 6.28
C ALA A 191 -0.15 -4.45 7.31
N GLU A 192 -0.07 -3.62 8.35
CA GLU A 192 -1.12 -3.50 9.37
C GLU A 192 -2.35 -2.77 8.84
N SER A 193 -2.14 -1.73 8.01
CA SER A 193 -3.25 -0.97 7.42
C SER A 193 -4.05 -1.76 6.39
N ASN A 194 -3.38 -2.41 5.42
CA ASN A 194 -4.06 -3.25 4.44
C ASN A 194 -3.12 -4.30 3.82
N PRO A 195 -2.98 -5.49 4.44
CA PRO A 195 -2.08 -6.53 3.94
C PRO A 195 -2.52 -7.08 2.58
N LYS A 196 -3.80 -6.92 2.21
CA LYS A 196 -4.35 -7.41 0.94
C LYS A 196 -3.84 -6.62 -0.27
N ASP A 197 -3.36 -5.40 -0.08
CA ASP A 197 -2.81 -4.59 -1.17
C ASP A 197 -1.49 -5.15 -1.68
N CYS A 198 -0.66 -5.70 -0.78
CA CYS A 198 0.57 -6.39 -1.13
C CYS A 198 0.27 -7.62 -1.99
N ALA A 199 -0.78 -8.38 -1.63
CA ALA A 199 -1.19 -9.60 -2.34
C ALA A 199 -1.71 -9.34 -3.75
N GLN A 200 -1.98 -8.08 -4.13
CA GLN A 200 -2.32 -7.72 -5.51
C GLN A 200 -1.13 -7.86 -6.46
N CYS A 201 0.10 -7.82 -5.95
CA CYS A 201 1.33 -7.85 -6.75
C CYS A 201 2.29 -8.97 -6.30
N HIS A 202 2.38 -9.25 -5.00
CA HIS A 202 3.31 -10.21 -4.39
C HIS A 202 2.63 -11.53 -4.02
N ALA A 203 3.39 -12.62 -4.06
CA ALA A 203 2.92 -13.94 -3.59
C ALA A 203 3.09 -14.05 -2.08
N GLN A 204 2.33 -14.92 -1.42
CA GLN A 204 2.45 -15.13 0.02
C GLN A 204 3.86 -15.60 0.42
N THR A 205 4.51 -16.35 -0.46
CA THR A 205 5.90 -16.81 -0.28
C THR A 205 6.88 -15.66 -0.09
N TYR A 206 6.62 -14.47 -0.66
CA TYR A 206 7.46 -13.29 -0.47
C TYR A 206 7.51 -12.85 1.01
N CYS A 207 6.38 -12.99 1.73
CA CYS A 207 6.36 -12.71 3.16
C CYS A 207 7.10 -13.83 3.91
N GLU A 208 6.93 -15.09 3.48
CA GLU A 208 7.52 -16.26 4.13
C GLU A 208 9.06 -16.33 3.98
N ASP A 209 9.61 -15.72 2.92
CA ASP A 209 11.07 -15.62 2.71
C ASP A 209 11.79 -14.85 3.84
N CYS A 210 11.07 -14.02 4.60
CA CYS A 210 11.60 -13.30 5.76
C CYS A 210 10.85 -13.62 7.06
N HIS A 211 9.55 -13.94 7.00
CA HIS A 211 8.74 -14.33 8.16
C HIS A 211 8.61 -15.85 8.21
N GLU A 212 9.40 -16.50 9.09
CA GLU A 212 9.26 -17.94 9.34
C GLU A 212 7.92 -18.26 10.02
N GLY A 213 6.97 -18.75 9.22
CA GLY A 213 5.67 -19.22 9.68
C GLY A 213 4.68 -18.08 9.98
N LYS A 214 3.44 -18.46 10.33
CA LYS A 214 2.31 -17.54 10.63
C LYS A 214 2.54 -16.64 11.86
N ASN A 215 3.73 -16.61 12.43
CA ASN A 215 4.12 -15.74 13.53
C ASN A 215 4.40 -14.32 13.01
N LEU A 216 3.33 -13.63 12.64
CA LEU A 216 3.31 -12.17 12.47
C LEU A 216 3.32 -11.44 13.83
N THR A 217 3.44 -12.18 14.94
CA THR A 217 3.54 -11.65 16.29
C THR A 217 5.00 -11.39 16.65
N HIS A 218 5.49 -10.19 16.34
CA HIS A 218 6.60 -9.47 17.01
C HIS A 218 7.79 -10.28 17.60
N LYS A 219 8.23 -11.38 17.00
CA LYS A 219 9.48 -12.05 17.38
C LYS A 219 10.36 -12.14 16.15
N THR A 220 11.18 -11.11 15.99
CA THR A 220 12.18 -10.96 14.93
C THR A 220 13.37 -11.91 15.08
N HIS A 221 13.37 -12.77 16.10
CA HIS A 221 14.44 -13.69 16.44
C HIS A 221 13.90 -15.11 16.67
N PRO A 222 14.66 -16.16 16.28
CA PRO A 222 14.28 -17.54 16.54
C PRO A 222 14.32 -17.86 18.04
N LEU A 223 13.60 -18.90 18.48
CA LEU A 223 13.48 -19.27 19.90
C LEU A 223 14.83 -19.60 20.57
N ASN A 224 15.85 -19.95 19.79
CA ASN A 224 17.20 -20.24 20.25
C ASN A 224 18.17 -19.06 20.06
N PHE A 225 17.68 -17.86 19.75
CA PHE A 225 18.52 -16.68 19.52
C PHE A 225 19.46 -16.41 20.69
N GLU A 226 18.97 -16.49 21.92
CA GLU A 226 19.77 -16.34 23.16
C GLU A 226 21.02 -17.23 23.16
N TRP A 227 20.95 -18.41 22.56
CA TRP A 227 22.03 -19.40 22.55
C TRP A 227 23.02 -19.24 21.40
N ASN A 228 22.55 -18.80 20.23
CA ASN A 228 23.35 -18.89 19.00
C ASN A 228 23.80 -17.55 18.42
N HIS A 229 23.15 -16.43 18.77
CA HIS A 229 23.43 -15.14 18.15
C HIS A 229 24.85 -14.63 18.43
N ALA A 230 25.43 -14.97 19.57
CA ALA A 230 26.82 -14.61 19.90
C ALA A 230 27.84 -15.28 18.96
N ILE A 231 27.59 -16.53 18.54
CA ILE A 231 28.46 -17.27 17.62
C ILE A 231 28.32 -16.70 16.20
N GLU A 232 27.09 -16.39 15.81
CA GLU A 232 26.79 -15.82 14.48
C GLU A 232 27.31 -14.40 14.33
N ALA A 233 27.16 -13.56 15.37
CA ALA A 233 27.71 -12.21 15.42
C ALA A 233 29.24 -12.23 15.32
N LYS A 234 29.91 -13.09 16.09
CA LYS A 234 31.37 -13.26 16.03
C LYS A 234 31.86 -13.79 14.68
N ALA A 235 31.05 -14.61 14.01
CA ALA A 235 31.37 -15.14 12.68
C ALA A 235 31.04 -14.16 11.55
N GLY A 236 30.50 -12.97 11.84
CA GLY A 236 30.06 -11.99 10.83
C GLY A 236 28.93 -12.51 9.93
N LYS A 237 28.22 -13.56 10.37
CA LYS A 237 27.18 -14.23 9.57
C LYS A 237 25.85 -13.47 9.57
N THR A 238 25.64 -12.62 10.57
CA THR A 238 24.41 -11.86 10.76
C THR A 238 24.75 -10.37 10.76
N GLN A 239 24.29 -9.64 9.75
CA GLN A 239 24.44 -8.18 9.68
C GLN A 239 23.30 -7.52 10.47
N CYS A 240 23.44 -7.50 11.79
CA CYS A 240 22.46 -6.91 12.71
C CYS A 240 22.15 -5.45 12.35
N ILE A 241 23.16 -4.71 11.86
CA ILE A 241 23.08 -3.33 11.37
C ILE A 241 22.13 -3.12 10.20
N SER A 242 21.68 -4.19 9.53
CA SER A 242 20.68 -4.09 8.47
C SER A 242 19.25 -3.84 8.99
N CYS A 243 19.04 -4.04 10.29
CA CYS A 243 17.76 -3.80 10.98
C CYS A 243 17.91 -3.09 12.35
N HIS A 244 19.11 -3.09 12.95
CA HIS A 244 19.43 -2.52 14.27
C HIS A 244 20.66 -1.61 14.15
N GLU A 245 20.43 -0.30 14.01
CA GLU A 245 21.48 0.67 13.63
C GLU A 245 22.38 1.15 14.79
N ASP A 246 22.01 0.94 16.07
CA ASP A 246 22.71 1.55 17.22
C ASP A 246 23.36 0.52 18.17
N GLU A 247 24.62 0.76 18.55
CA GLU A 247 25.36 0.02 19.59
C GLU A 247 24.62 0.00 20.94
N VAL A 248 23.84 1.05 21.22
CA VAL A 248 23.01 1.24 22.43
C VAL A 248 22.03 0.08 22.62
N PHE A 249 21.50 -0.50 21.53
CA PHE A 249 20.52 -1.58 21.61
C PHE A 249 21.13 -2.90 22.10
N CYS A 250 22.32 -3.25 21.62
CA CYS A 250 23.05 -4.45 22.08
C CYS A 250 23.33 -4.36 23.58
N ILE A 251 23.80 -3.19 24.02
CA ILE A 251 24.18 -2.93 25.40
C ILE A 251 22.98 -2.97 26.32
N GLN A 252 21.88 -2.30 25.96
CA GLN A 252 20.67 -2.25 26.80
C GLN A 252 20.08 -3.64 27.05
N CYS A 253 19.93 -4.46 26.01
CA CYS A 253 19.41 -5.83 26.16
C CYS A 253 20.35 -6.69 27.03
N HIS A 254 21.66 -6.60 26.80
CA HIS A 254 22.64 -7.36 27.59
C HIS A 254 22.70 -6.90 29.06
N GLN A 255 22.47 -5.61 29.33
CA GLN A 255 22.37 -5.04 30.67
C GLN A 255 21.06 -5.46 31.36
N GLU A 256 19.92 -5.37 30.69
CA GLU A 256 18.60 -5.78 31.22
C GLU A 256 18.56 -7.27 31.58
N MET A 257 19.18 -8.10 30.73
CA MET A 257 19.24 -9.55 30.92
C MET A 257 20.44 -9.99 31.78
N ASN A 258 21.29 -9.05 32.19
CA ASN A 258 22.49 -9.29 33.00
C ASN A 258 23.42 -10.38 32.41
N VAL A 259 23.58 -10.37 31.09
CA VAL A 259 24.37 -11.36 30.35
C VAL A 259 25.76 -10.79 30.02
N MET A 260 26.78 -11.29 30.72
CA MET A 260 28.18 -10.93 30.49
C MET A 260 28.84 -11.85 29.45
N PRO A 261 29.82 -11.37 28.68
CA PRO A 261 30.64 -12.24 27.84
C PRO A 261 31.29 -13.37 28.66
N PRO A 262 31.34 -14.61 28.15
CA PRO A 262 31.92 -15.75 28.86
C PRO A 262 33.37 -15.56 29.33
N SER A 263 34.11 -14.61 28.74
CA SER A 263 35.46 -14.24 29.18
C SER A 263 35.52 -13.81 30.64
N HIS A 264 34.48 -13.15 31.16
CA HIS A 264 34.44 -12.61 32.53
C HIS A 264 34.36 -13.71 33.60
N GLY A 265 34.02 -14.95 33.23
CA GLY A 265 33.99 -16.11 34.14
C GLY A 265 35.27 -16.96 34.14
N ARG A 266 36.31 -16.59 33.38
CA ARG A 266 37.53 -17.40 33.27
C ARG A 266 38.45 -17.20 34.49
N VAL A 267 38.97 -18.31 35.02
CA VAL A 267 39.96 -18.27 36.12
C VAL A 267 41.22 -17.53 35.64
N GLY A 268 41.68 -16.55 36.42
CA GLY A 268 42.85 -15.73 36.07
C GLY A 268 42.60 -14.68 35.00
N TRP A 269 41.34 -14.43 34.62
CA TRP A 269 41.00 -13.39 33.65
C TRP A 269 41.48 -12.01 34.11
N VAL A 270 41.22 -11.63 35.37
CA VAL A 270 41.81 -10.45 36.00
C VAL A 270 42.70 -10.89 37.16
N ASN A 271 43.89 -10.28 37.28
CA ASN A 271 44.75 -10.43 38.44
C ASN A 271 45.53 -9.13 38.72
N THR A 272 46.11 -9.00 39.90
CA THR A 272 46.85 -7.80 40.35
C THR A 272 48.35 -7.82 40.00
N ILE A 273 48.84 -8.91 39.42
CA ILE A 273 50.27 -9.10 39.12
C ILE A 273 50.59 -8.52 37.74
N ASP A 274 49.81 -8.88 36.72
CA ASP A 274 50.01 -8.46 35.34
C ASP A 274 48.73 -8.03 34.62
N GLY A 275 47.58 -8.06 35.32
CA GLY A 275 46.27 -7.73 34.74
C GLY A 275 45.56 -8.94 34.11
N GLY A 276 46.21 -10.10 34.02
CA GLY A 276 45.65 -11.35 33.50
C GLY A 276 45.31 -11.32 32.01
N GLN A 277 44.48 -12.27 31.59
CA GLN A 277 44.00 -12.36 30.21
C GLN A 277 43.19 -11.13 29.78
N HIS A 278 42.54 -10.46 30.74
CA HIS A 278 41.83 -9.20 30.57
C HIS A 278 42.72 -8.12 29.95
N LYS A 279 43.97 -7.97 30.43
CA LYS A 279 44.91 -7.01 29.85
C LYS A 279 45.18 -7.31 28.37
N ILE A 280 45.47 -8.58 28.05
CA ILE A 280 45.81 -9.00 26.69
C ILE A 280 44.60 -8.79 25.76
N GLU A 281 43.40 -9.15 26.20
CA GLU A 281 42.16 -8.96 25.44
C GLU A 281 41.84 -7.47 25.22
N ALA A 282 42.03 -6.63 26.25
CA ALA A 282 41.81 -5.19 26.15
C ALA A 282 42.86 -4.48 25.26
N GLU A 283 44.10 -4.97 25.21
CA GLU A 283 45.14 -4.47 24.30
C GLU A 283 44.85 -4.84 22.84
N MET A 284 44.21 -5.99 22.59
CA MET A 284 43.85 -6.43 21.24
C MET A 284 42.64 -5.70 20.69
N ASP A 285 41.63 -5.43 21.53
CA ASP A 285 40.37 -4.82 21.09
C ASP A 285 39.69 -4.05 22.22
N LEU A 286 40.20 -2.84 22.46
CA LEU A 286 39.68 -1.94 23.49
C LEU A 286 38.26 -1.45 23.17
N GLU A 287 37.93 -1.25 21.90
CA GLU A 287 36.64 -0.71 21.46
C GLU A 287 35.48 -1.65 21.80
N THR A 288 35.65 -2.96 21.58
CA THR A 288 34.67 -3.97 22.01
C THR A 288 34.43 -3.96 23.52
N CYS A 289 35.46 -3.61 24.31
CA CYS A 289 35.33 -3.50 25.76
C CYS A 289 34.56 -2.24 26.17
N ILE A 290 34.88 -1.10 25.55
CA ILE A 290 34.23 0.20 25.80
C ILE A 290 32.74 0.14 25.41
N ALA A 291 32.37 -0.65 24.40
CA ALA A 291 30.97 -0.85 24.04
C ALA A 291 30.12 -1.25 25.26
N CYS A 292 30.58 -2.19 26.11
CA CYS A 292 29.82 -2.59 27.30
C CYS A 292 30.18 -1.83 28.58
N HIS A 293 31.43 -1.33 28.69
CA HIS A 293 31.98 -0.74 29.91
C HIS A 293 32.08 0.81 29.88
N GLY A 294 31.61 1.44 28.81
CA GLY A 294 31.52 2.88 28.62
C GLY A 294 30.22 3.44 29.16
N ASP A 295 30.11 3.61 30.48
CA ASP A 295 28.87 4.11 31.07
C ASP A 295 28.60 5.60 30.74
N TYR A 296 27.30 5.91 30.65
CA TYR A 296 26.65 7.18 30.29
C TYR A 296 27.02 8.32 31.26
N LYS A 297 28.25 8.86 31.12
CA LYS A 297 28.73 10.17 31.65
C LYS A 297 30.22 10.42 31.37
N ASN A 298 30.80 9.78 30.35
CA ASN A 298 32.24 9.83 30.01
C ASN A 298 33.18 9.28 31.11
N TYR A 299 32.71 8.35 31.95
CA TYR A 299 33.57 7.67 32.94
C TYR A 299 33.52 6.15 32.76
N PRO A 300 34.40 5.59 31.90
CA PRO A 300 34.57 4.14 31.75
C PRO A 300 34.81 3.43 33.09
N SER A 301 34.14 2.30 33.29
CA SER A 301 34.22 1.51 34.54
C SER A 301 35.66 1.04 34.85
N CYS A 302 36.50 0.88 33.81
CA CYS A 302 37.90 0.48 33.91
C CYS A 302 38.78 1.47 34.69
N PHE A 303 38.43 2.76 34.74
CA PHE A 303 39.18 3.74 35.53
C PHE A 303 39.16 3.44 37.03
N ARG A 304 38.21 2.66 37.54
CA ARG A 304 38.21 2.27 38.96
C ARG A 304 39.45 1.48 39.37
N CYS A 305 40.03 0.71 38.45
CA CYS A 305 41.22 -0.09 38.69
C CYS A 305 42.45 0.45 37.94
N HIS A 306 42.27 1.15 36.82
CA HIS A 306 43.34 1.69 35.98
C HIS A 306 43.64 3.18 36.19
N ASN A 307 43.00 3.86 37.14
CA ASN A 307 43.33 5.25 37.46
C ASN A 307 44.71 5.34 38.13
N SER A 308 45.62 6.11 37.54
CA SER A 308 47.01 6.27 37.99
C SER A 308 47.17 7.08 39.28
N GLN A 309 46.09 7.50 39.94
CA GLN A 309 46.13 8.29 41.17
C GLN A 309 46.13 7.49 42.48
N ASN A 310 46.05 6.16 42.45
CA ASN A 310 46.17 5.31 43.65
C ASN A 310 47.58 4.68 43.80
N LYS A 311 48.64 5.42 43.44
CA LYS A 311 50.04 5.07 43.78
C LYS A 311 50.61 6.06 44.79
N GLU A 312 49.95 6.18 45.94
CA GLU A 312 50.58 6.71 47.15
C GLU A 312 50.20 5.80 48.32
N GLU A 313 51.06 4.81 48.58
CA GLU A 313 51.60 4.38 49.88
C GLU A 313 52.63 3.25 49.67
#